data_AF-A0A6I9YYH3-F1
#
_entry.id   AF-A0A6I9YYH3-F1
#
_cell.length_a   1.000
_cell.length_b   1.000
_cell.length_c   1.000
_cell.angle_alpha   90.00
_cell.angle_beta   90.00
_cell.angle_gamma   90.00
#
_symmetry.space_group_name_H-M   'P 1'
#
loop_
_entity.id
_entity.type
_entity.pdbx_description
1 polymer ?
#
loop_
_entity_poly.entity_id
_entity_poly.type
_entity_poly.pdbx_seq_one_letter_code
_entity_poly.pdbx_strand_id
1 'polypeptide(L)'
;MQYSFIYQALLEYYLYGDTELDVSSLEKHLQPSNSTAPNFVKIGLEEEFKKLTNVRIMKENMRTGNLPANMKKARVIQIIPYDFNRVILSMKRGQEYTDYINASFIDV
;
A
#
# COMPACT_ATOMS: atom_id res chain seq x y z
N MET A 1 2.98 -22.39 -0.35
CA MET A 1 2.86 -21.17 0.48
C MET A 1 4.15 -20.88 1.23
N GLN A 2 4.67 -21.80 2.06
CA GLN A 2 5.92 -21.55 2.82
C GLN A 2 7.15 -21.32 1.95
N TYR A 3 7.42 -22.20 0.98
CA TYR A 3 8.60 -22.08 0.11
C TYR A 3 8.65 -20.75 -0.66
N SER A 4 7.54 -20.35 -1.29
CA SER A 4 7.45 -19.06 -1.98
C SER A 4 7.61 -17.87 -1.03
N PHE A 5 7.08 -17.97 0.19
CA PHE A 5 7.19 -16.91 1.18
C PHE A 5 8.63 -16.67 1.64
N ILE A 6 9.44 -17.73 1.77
CA ILE A 6 10.87 -17.61 2.11
C ILE A 6 11.61 -16.78 1.04
N TYR A 7 11.36 -17.07 -0.24
CA TYR A 7 11.97 -16.28 -1.32
C TYR A 7 11.46 -14.84 -1.35
N GLN A 8 10.19 -14.60 -1.03
CA GLN A 8 9.64 -13.26 -0.91
C GLN A 8 10.31 -12.47 0.21
N ALA A 9 10.50 -13.06 1.39
CA ALA A 9 11.18 -12.43 2.51
C ALA A 9 12.66 -12.10 2.19
N LEU A 10 13.38 -13.02 1.54
CA LEU A 10 14.77 -12.77 1.11
C LEU A 10 14.86 -11.67 0.05
N LEU A 11 13.92 -11.65 -0.90
CA LEU A 11 13.85 -10.62 -1.94
C LEU A 11 13.52 -9.25 -1.34
N GLU A 12 12.58 -9.18 -0.39
CA GLU A 12 12.21 -7.95 0.31
C GLU A 12 13.42 -7.34 1.03
N TYR A 13 14.14 -8.15 1.82
CA TYR A 13 15.37 -7.71 2.47
C TYR A 13 16.44 -7.25 1.48
N TYR A 14 16.64 -7.97 0.37
CA TYR A 14 17.59 -7.57 -0.67
C TYR A 14 17.21 -6.23 -1.35
N LEU A 15 15.92 -5.95 -1.54
CA LEU A 15 15.45 -4.75 -2.23
C LEU A 15 15.41 -3.50 -1.33
N TYR A 16 15.05 -3.67 -0.06
CA TYR A 16 14.77 -2.55 0.85
C TYR A 16 15.77 -2.41 2.00
N GLY A 17 16.41 -3.50 2.41
CA GLY A 17 17.30 -3.50 3.57
C GLY A 17 16.58 -3.13 4.87
N ASP A 18 17.33 -2.58 5.82
CA ASP A 18 16.78 -2.02 7.05
C ASP A 18 16.50 -0.53 6.86
N THR A 19 15.23 -0.14 6.99
CA THR A 19 14.75 1.24 6.86
C THR A 19 14.35 1.86 8.20
N GLU A 20 14.59 1.16 9.32
CA GLU A 20 14.34 1.72 10.64
C GLU A 20 15.37 2.81 10.97
N LEU A 21 14.93 3.86 11.65
CA LEU A 21 15.77 5.00 12.01
C LEU A 21 15.57 5.35 13.48
N ASP A 22 16.69 5.42 14.21
CA ASP A 22 16.71 6.06 15.52
C ASP A 22 16.34 7.54 15.41
N VAL A 23 15.61 8.05 16.42
CA VAL A 23 15.17 9.45 16.46
C VAL A 23 16.35 10.42 16.37
N SER A 24 17.50 10.08 16.96
CA SER A 24 18.73 10.87 16.88
C SER A 24 19.32 10.96 15.47
N SER A 25 19.02 9.98 14.61
CA SER A 25 19.52 9.88 13.24
C SER A 25 18.56 10.49 12.22
N LEU A 26 17.31 10.74 12.61
CA LEU A 26 16.27 11.28 11.73
C LEU A 26 16.67 12.63 11.12
N GLU A 27 17.22 13.54 11.93
CA GLU A 27 17.65 14.84 11.42
C GLU A 27 18.69 14.64 10.31
N LYS A 28 19.73 13.85 10.57
CA LYS A 28 20.77 13.54 9.57
C LYS A 28 20.20 12.90 8.30
N HIS A 29 19.18 12.05 8.41
CA HIS A 29 18.52 11.42 7.28
C HIS A 29 17.70 12.42 6.44
N LEU A 30 17.07 13.41 7.09
CA LEU A 30 16.28 14.45 6.41
C LEU A 30 17.12 15.66 5.96
N GLN A 31 18.34 15.85 6.48
CA GLN A 31 19.18 16.99 6.13
C GLN A 31 19.58 16.94 4.64
N PRO A 32 19.55 18.08 3.92
CA PRO A 32 20.26 18.20 2.65
C PRO A 32 21.72 17.93 2.94
N SER A 33 22.36 16.99 2.25
CA SER A 33 23.81 16.86 2.36
C SER A 33 24.42 18.26 2.22
N ASN A 34 25.27 18.69 3.15
CA ASN A 34 25.86 20.05 3.23
C ASN A 34 26.69 20.48 1.98
N SER A 35 26.59 19.74 0.88
CA SER A 35 27.09 20.06 -0.45
C SER A 35 26.09 20.93 -1.21
N THR A 36 26.09 22.25 -0.95
CA THR A 36 25.74 23.37 -1.88
C THR A 36 24.60 23.25 -2.91
N ALA A 37 23.65 22.32 -2.80
CA ALA A 37 22.52 22.21 -3.73
C ALA A 37 21.22 21.83 -2.99
N PRO A 38 20.19 22.69 -3.01
CA PRO A 38 18.91 22.47 -2.32
C PRO A 38 18.08 21.30 -2.89
N ASN A 39 18.61 20.53 -3.84
CA ASN A 39 17.92 19.44 -4.53
C ASN A 39 18.18 18.04 -3.94
N PHE A 40 19.14 17.84 -3.04
CA PHE A 40 19.53 16.48 -2.60
C PHE A 40 18.56 15.78 -1.64
N VAL A 41 17.88 16.48 -0.72
CA VAL A 41 16.80 15.86 0.10
C VAL A 41 15.66 15.37 -0.76
N LYS A 42 15.32 16.16 -1.78
CA LYS A 42 14.29 15.82 -2.74
C LYS A 42 14.65 14.54 -3.51
N ILE A 43 15.93 14.35 -3.84
CA ILE A 43 16.41 13.17 -4.56
C ILE A 43 16.28 11.90 -3.70
N GLY A 44 16.70 11.93 -2.43
CA GLY A 44 16.61 10.75 -1.54
C GLY A 44 15.16 10.30 -1.28
N LEU A 45 14.29 11.25 -0.91
CA LEU A 45 12.87 10.97 -0.68
C LEU A 45 12.15 10.52 -1.96
N GLU A 46 12.51 11.08 -3.11
CA GLU A 46 11.94 10.68 -4.40
C GLU A 46 12.37 9.25 -4.78
N GLU A 47 13.61 8.87 -4.50
CA GLU A 47 14.09 7.49 -4.70
C GLU A 47 13.36 6.49 -3.81
N GLU A 48 13.18 6.79 -2.53
CA GLU A 48 12.40 5.97 -1.61
C GLU A 48 10.93 5.88 -2.02
N PHE A 49 10.30 7.00 -2.37
CA PHE A 49 8.93 7.03 -2.83
C PHE A 49 8.74 6.23 -4.14
N LYS A 50 9.70 6.30 -5.07
CA LYS A 50 9.66 5.55 -6.33
C LYS A 50 9.61 4.05 -6.06
N LYS A 51 10.34 3.55 -5.05
CA LYS A 51 10.29 2.14 -4.64
C LYS A 51 8.87 1.74 -4.21
N LEU A 52 8.15 2.60 -3.48
CA LEU A 52 6.75 2.36 -3.10
C LEU A 52 5.83 2.32 -4.33
N THR A 53 6.00 3.23 -5.29
CA THR A 53 5.15 3.26 -6.50
C THR A 53 5.39 2.08 -7.45
N ASN A 54 6.52 1.40 -7.33
CA ASN A 54 6.83 0.19 -8.10
C ASN A 54 6.16 -1.08 -7.53
N VAL A 55 5.58 -1.00 -6.32
CA VAL A 55 4.86 -2.14 -5.75
C VAL A 55 3.60 -2.41 -6.58
N ARG A 56 3.50 -3.64 -7.09
CA ARG A 56 2.40 -4.04 -7.96
C ARG A 56 1.08 -4.07 -7.19
N ILE A 57 0.07 -3.38 -7.73
CA ILE A 57 -1.32 -3.51 -7.29
C ILE A 57 -1.87 -4.87 -7.74
N MET A 58 -2.28 -5.70 -6.78
CA MET A 58 -2.81 -7.07 -7.03
C MET A 58 -4.29 -7.04 -7.39
N LYS A 59 -4.62 -6.56 -8.60
CA LYS A 59 -6.00 -6.40 -9.09
C LYS A 59 -6.85 -7.67 -8.97
N GLU A 60 -6.22 -8.84 -9.06
CA GLU A 60 -6.83 -10.15 -8.88
C GLU A 60 -7.46 -10.36 -7.50
N ASN A 61 -7.02 -9.58 -6.50
CA ASN A 61 -7.49 -9.60 -5.11
C ASN A 61 -8.51 -8.48 -4.83
N MET A 62 -9.05 -7.79 -5.84
CA MET A 62 -9.98 -6.67 -5.69
C MET A 62 -11.35 -7.00 -6.31
N ARG A 63 -11.79 -8.26 -6.23
CA ARG A 63 -12.92 -8.77 -7.03
C ARG A 63 -14.25 -8.19 -6.57
N THR A 64 -14.47 -8.10 -5.26
CA THR A 64 -15.75 -7.65 -4.69
C THR A 64 -16.07 -6.22 -5.09
N GLY A 65 -15.07 -5.33 -5.05
CA GLY A 65 -15.23 -3.93 -5.44
C GLY A 65 -15.43 -3.73 -6.95
N ASN A 66 -14.90 -4.66 -7.77
CA ASN A 66 -15.05 -4.64 -9.22
C ASN A 66 -16.38 -5.24 -9.73
N LEU A 67 -17.24 -5.76 -8.85
CA LEU A 67 -18.57 -6.22 -9.26
C LEU A 67 -19.38 -5.04 -9.82
N PRO A 68 -20.14 -5.21 -10.93
CA PRO A 68 -20.92 -4.14 -11.53
C PRO A 68 -21.86 -3.42 -10.54
N ALA A 69 -22.42 -4.16 -9.57
CA ALA A 69 -23.27 -3.61 -8.50
C ALA A 69 -22.53 -2.65 -7.54
N ASN A 70 -21.21 -2.82 -7.42
CA ASN A 70 -20.34 -2.11 -6.46
C ASN A 70 -19.48 -1.02 -7.09
N MET A 71 -19.20 -1.07 -8.40
CA MET A 71 -18.37 -0.05 -9.08
C MET A 71 -18.90 1.37 -8.87
N LYS A 72 -20.22 1.55 -8.88
CA LYS A 72 -20.88 2.85 -8.62
C LYS A 72 -20.76 3.36 -7.18
N LYS A 73 -20.32 2.52 -6.25
CA LYS A 73 -20.13 2.85 -4.83
C LYS A 73 -18.72 3.33 -4.51
N ALA A 74 -17.83 3.38 -5.51
CA ALA A 74 -16.49 3.93 -5.40
C ALA A 74 -16.41 5.31 -6.07
N ARG A 75 -15.74 6.27 -5.42
CA ARG A 75 -15.46 7.58 -6.02
C ARG A 75 -14.41 7.50 -7.13
N VAL A 76 -13.42 6.61 -6.96
CA VAL A 76 -12.34 6.35 -7.92
C VAL A 76 -12.24 4.85 -8.11
N ILE A 77 -12.46 4.35 -9.32
CA ILE A 77 -12.53 2.91 -9.63
C ILE A 77 -11.21 2.16 -9.41
N GLN A 78 -10.08 2.89 -9.44
CA GLN A 78 -8.76 2.33 -9.21
C GLN A 78 -8.41 2.23 -7.71
N ILE A 79 -9.20 2.86 -6.85
CA ILE A 79 -8.98 2.92 -5.39
C ILE A 79 -10.17 2.23 -4.72
N ILE A 80 -10.06 0.90 -4.62
CA ILE A 80 -11.04 0.00 -4.00
C ILE A 80 -10.30 -0.99 -3.09
N PRO A 81 -10.94 -1.61 -2.08
CA PRO A 81 -10.24 -2.45 -1.12
C PRO A 81 -9.79 -3.77 -1.75
N TYR A 82 -8.75 -4.37 -1.18
CA TYR A 82 -8.46 -5.79 -1.38
C TYR A 82 -9.50 -6.65 -0.64
N ASP A 83 -9.82 -7.82 -1.18
CA ASP A 83 -10.82 -8.72 -0.64
C ASP A 83 -10.43 -9.28 0.73
N PHE A 84 -9.13 -9.40 1.02
CA PHE A 84 -8.63 -9.98 2.28
C PHE A 84 -8.80 -9.06 3.50
N ASN A 85 -8.88 -7.74 3.31
CA ASN A 85 -9.03 -6.79 4.41
C ASN A 85 -10.18 -5.78 4.20
N ARG A 86 -11.10 -6.04 3.27
CA ARG A 86 -12.27 -5.17 3.10
C ARG A 86 -13.15 -5.15 4.36
N VAL A 87 -13.79 -4.01 4.60
CA VAL A 87 -14.85 -3.94 5.61
C VAL A 87 -16.12 -4.59 5.05
N ILE A 88 -16.70 -5.54 5.78
CA ILE A 88 -17.92 -6.28 5.40
C ILE A 88 -19.07 -5.80 6.26
N LEU A 89 -20.12 -5.27 5.62
CA LEU A 89 -21.35 -4.84 6.29
C LEU A 89 -22.36 -5.99 6.37
N SER A 90 -23.33 -5.86 7.28
CA SER A 90 -24.49 -6.75 7.32
C SER A 90 -25.33 -6.63 6.04
N MET A 91 -25.64 -7.76 5.41
CA MET A 91 -26.52 -7.80 4.24
C MET A 91 -27.95 -7.38 4.60
N LYS A 92 -28.56 -6.56 3.74
CA LYS A 92 -29.99 -6.26 3.79
C LYS A 92 -30.79 -7.46 3.29
N ARG A 93 -31.87 -7.81 4.01
CA ARG A 93 -32.72 -8.96 3.68
C ARG A 93 -33.25 -8.84 2.24
N GLY A 94 -32.99 -9.87 1.43
CA GLY A 94 -33.45 -9.94 0.04
C GLY A 94 -32.70 -9.04 -0.95
N GLN A 95 -31.59 -8.41 -0.56
CA GLN A 95 -30.79 -7.55 -1.43
C GLN A 95 -29.34 -8.01 -1.49
N GLU A 96 -28.92 -8.54 -2.63
CA GLU A 96 -27.54 -8.93 -2.89
C GLU A 96 -26.60 -7.72 -2.95
N TYR A 97 -25.32 -7.94 -2.69
CA TYR A 97 -24.25 -6.93 -2.77
C TYR A 97 -24.45 -5.72 -1.85
N THR A 98 -25.23 -5.84 -0.78
CA THR A 98 -25.44 -4.77 0.20
C THR A 98 -24.43 -4.79 1.35
N ASP A 99 -23.54 -5.79 1.37
CA ASP A 99 -22.44 -5.95 2.33
C ASP A 99 -21.19 -5.11 1.99
N TYR A 100 -21.17 -4.47 0.81
CA TYR A 100 -19.99 -3.76 0.32
C TYR A 100 -20.00 -2.27 0.66
N ILE A 101 -18.87 -1.81 1.22
CA ILE A 101 -18.44 -0.42 1.32
C ILE A 101 -16.99 -0.32 0.83
N ASN A 102 -16.62 0.79 0.19
CA ASN A 102 -15.23 1.05 -0.20
C ASN A 102 -14.42 1.47 1.04
N ALA A 103 -13.96 0.49 1.82
CA ALA A 103 -13.13 0.68 3.00
C ALA A 103 -12.30 -0.58 3.30
N SER A 104 -11.13 -0.40 3.90
CA SER A 104 -10.21 -1.46 4.30
C SER A 104 -9.88 -1.34 5.79
N PHE A 105 -9.68 -2.49 6.46
CA PHE A 105 -8.97 -2.54 7.73
C PHE A 105 -7.47 -2.34 7.50
N ILE A 106 -6.85 -1.55 8.36
CA ILE A 106 -5.42 -1.26 8.36
C ILE A 106 -4.93 -1.60 9.77
N ASP A 107 -3.86 -2.38 9.86
CA ASP A 107 -3.21 -2.70 11.13
C ASP A 107 -2.57 -1.42 11.73
N VAL A 108 -2.59 -1.31 13.05
CA VAL A 108 -2.07 -0.17 13.83
C VAL A 108 -0.71 -0.45 14.43
#